data_AF-A0A6N7MDN4-F1
#
_entry.id   AF-A0A6N7MDN4-F1
#
_cell.length_a   1.000
_cell.length_b   1.000
_cell.length_c   1.000
_cell.angle_alpha   90.00
_cell.angle_beta   90.00
_cell.angle_gamma   90.00
#
_symmetry.space_group_name_H-M   'P 1'
#
loop_
_entity.id
_entity.type
_entity.pdbx_description
1 polymer ?
#
loop_
_entity_poly.entity_id
_entity_poly.type
_entity_poly.pdbx_seq_one_letter_code
_entity_poly.pdbx_strand_id
1 'polypeptide(L)'
;MMKSGIITFILSFLILISACSQKNQKQQVKYPSGEEFSVGEPETILTYKQRQEKGIGWIDTGIYAMNDEGQWKWFCGGGYKYGIGPKNNPYDSAITGYIDDIPEPRPESKSWEEIHHSVNNHWIANVYRNPRNGHILGFVHLEYKYEGNRRQTYFRFGLSISKDGGETFKWCGYIIKPELSFETWVNALYQNDMLIQNNVGLANYIIKDEYFYLYYQDTRDHPDTTINGAAVVRAKVEDVLREAEEFKTAEWKKYYKGKWNEKGLGGKFTPLNIEPMGFMHGDAAYNSYLDKYVLVTRTGKHTGPNGRPGKTSSILISFSSDGLHWSEWQTIHEDNHLHDYPSIISRGADNEVTGKSFWVYYEYRGGPILLPEKGKRSDFGWDRVLVTLDKE
;
A
#
# COMPACT_ATOMS: atom_id res chain seq x y z
N MET A 1 -22.46 78.93 37.58
CA MET A 1 -23.45 77.86 37.84
C MET A 1 -22.82 76.52 37.44
N MET A 2 -22.74 75.60 38.41
CA MET A 2 -22.49 74.13 38.35
C MET A 2 -21.34 73.63 37.46
N LYS A 3 -20.13 73.32 37.97
CA LYS A 3 -19.65 72.23 38.87
C LYS A 3 -19.77 70.80 38.31
N SER A 4 -18.67 70.06 38.54
CA SER A 4 -18.43 68.60 38.53
C SER A 4 -17.96 68.00 37.19
N GLY A 5 -16.93 67.17 37.13
CA GLY A 5 -16.07 66.60 38.17
C GLY A 5 -14.97 65.73 37.54
N ILE A 6 -13.77 65.84 38.12
CA ILE A 6 -12.58 65.03 37.85
C ILE A 6 -12.78 63.64 38.47
N ILE A 7 -12.51 62.56 37.73
CA ILE A 7 -12.05 61.28 38.31
C ILE A 7 -10.99 60.67 37.38
N THR A 8 -9.74 60.72 37.85
CA THR A 8 -8.62 59.88 37.40
C THR A 8 -8.68 58.58 38.21
N PHE A 9 -8.64 57.42 37.55
CA PHE A 9 -8.31 56.16 38.22
C PHE A 9 -7.19 55.45 37.45
N ILE A 10 -6.04 55.39 38.13
CA ILE A 10 -4.89 54.55 37.82
C ILE A 10 -5.31 53.11 38.15
N LEU A 11 -5.23 52.18 37.18
CA LEU A 11 -5.27 50.77 37.48
C LEU A 11 -4.05 50.04 36.89
N SER A 12 -3.36 49.38 37.81
CA SER A 12 -2.10 48.68 37.74
C SER A 12 -2.03 47.59 36.68
N PHE A 13 -0.87 47.53 36.03
CA PHE A 13 -0.38 46.41 35.23
C PHE A 13 -0.13 45.20 36.14
N LEU A 14 -0.92 44.14 35.97
CA LEU A 14 -0.63 42.80 36.51
C LEU A 14 -1.33 41.79 35.60
N ILE A 15 -0.69 41.48 34.46
CA ILE A 15 -1.07 40.34 33.64
C ILE A 15 -0.33 39.12 34.19
N LEU A 16 -1.11 38.23 34.81
CA LEU A 16 -0.70 36.87 35.13
C LEU A 16 -0.19 36.19 33.85
N ILE A 17 1.07 35.76 33.88
CA ILE A 17 1.52 34.65 33.05
C ILE A 17 0.96 33.38 33.71
N SER A 18 -0.15 32.87 33.18
CA SER A 18 -0.60 31.53 33.52
C SER A 18 -1.23 30.84 32.32
N ALA A 19 -0.71 29.65 32.08
CA ALA A 19 -1.26 28.56 31.29
C ALA A 19 -1.40 28.76 29.76
N CYS A 20 -0.43 28.21 29.03
CA CYS A 20 -0.72 27.45 27.81
C CYS A 20 0.18 26.20 27.76
N SER A 21 -0.09 25.26 28.67
CA SER A 21 0.24 23.85 28.48
C SER A 21 -1.08 23.16 28.15
N GLN A 22 -1.48 23.22 26.87
CA GLN A 22 -2.46 22.28 26.36
C GLN A 22 -1.78 20.91 26.32
N LYS A 23 -1.94 20.15 27.40
CA LYS A 23 -1.78 18.70 27.34
C LYS A 23 -2.81 18.20 26.31
N ASN A 24 -2.31 17.61 25.22
CA ASN A 24 -3.10 16.82 24.28
C ASN A 24 -3.93 15.80 25.09
N GLN A 25 -5.21 16.10 25.29
CA GLN A 25 -6.15 15.12 25.79
C GLN A 25 -6.34 14.10 24.67
N LYS A 26 -5.83 12.89 24.91
CA LYS A 26 -6.05 11.71 24.07
C LYS A 26 -7.55 11.55 23.83
N GLN A 27 -8.04 11.88 22.64
CA GLN A 27 -9.36 11.44 22.23
C GLN A 27 -9.29 9.95 21.95
N GLN A 28 -9.78 9.15 22.90
CA GLN A 28 -10.16 7.77 22.61
C GLN A 28 -11.38 7.84 21.68
N VAL A 29 -11.15 7.68 20.38
CA VAL A 29 -12.23 7.54 19.41
C VAL A 29 -12.86 6.17 19.65
N LYS A 30 -14.09 6.14 20.19
CA LYS A 30 -14.88 4.91 20.28
C LYS A 30 -15.53 4.66 18.93
N TYR A 31 -15.06 3.65 18.21
CA TYR A 31 -15.67 3.19 16.96
C TYR A 31 -16.85 2.25 17.25
N PRO A 32 -17.94 2.31 16.49
CA PRO A 32 -19.11 1.47 16.71
C PRO A 32 -18.84 0.00 16.31
N SER A 33 -18.91 -0.91 17.29
CA SER A 33 -19.00 -2.38 17.16
C SER A 33 -17.99 -3.13 16.27
N GLY A 34 -16.84 -2.53 15.97
CA GLY A 34 -15.69 -3.22 15.38
C GLY A 34 -14.76 -3.78 16.45
N GLU A 35 -13.88 -4.71 16.08
CA GLU A 35 -12.78 -5.14 16.95
C GLU A 35 -12.09 -3.94 17.61
N GLU A 36 -12.05 -3.90 18.94
CA GLU A 36 -11.41 -2.78 19.64
C GLU A 36 -9.89 -2.84 19.45
N PHE A 37 -9.31 -1.73 19.00
CA PHE A 37 -7.86 -1.54 18.98
C PHE A 37 -7.51 -0.12 19.42
N SER A 38 -6.28 0.03 19.89
CA SER A 38 -5.68 1.33 20.19
C SER A 38 -4.52 1.60 19.24
N VAL A 39 -4.33 2.88 18.91
CA VAL A 39 -3.28 3.35 18.02
C VAL A 39 -2.36 4.28 18.79
N GLY A 40 -1.05 4.02 18.73
CA GLY A 40 -0.02 4.89 19.28
C GLY A 40 0.15 6.17 18.46
N GLU A 41 0.85 7.15 19.02
CA GLU A 41 1.20 8.37 18.27
C GLU A 41 2.09 8.01 17.06
N PRO A 42 1.95 8.73 15.93
CA PRO A 42 2.86 8.61 14.79
C PRO A 42 4.33 8.83 15.18
N GLU A 43 5.21 7.97 14.67
CA GLU A 43 6.66 8.04 14.84
C GLU A 43 7.34 8.21 13.49
N THR A 44 8.12 9.28 13.31
CA THR A 44 8.96 9.43 12.11
C THR A 44 10.17 8.53 12.15
N ILE A 45 10.29 7.68 11.14
CA ILE A 45 11.32 6.65 11.02
C ILE A 45 12.40 7.05 10.02
N LEU A 46 12.01 7.67 8.91
CA LEU A 46 12.95 8.14 7.91
C LEU A 46 12.52 9.50 7.37
N THR A 47 13.20 10.56 7.76
CA THR A 47 12.97 11.89 7.20
C THR A 47 13.46 11.98 5.76
N TYR A 48 12.97 12.97 5.01
CA TYR A 48 13.48 13.30 3.68
C TYR A 48 15.00 13.47 3.66
N LYS A 49 15.54 14.22 4.63
CA LYS A 49 16.97 14.49 4.74
C LYS A 49 17.77 13.21 4.95
N GLN A 50 17.37 12.37 5.90
CA GLN A 50 18.02 11.07 6.14
C GLN A 50 17.96 10.16 4.91
N ARG A 51 16.81 10.13 4.20
CA ARG A 51 16.65 9.39 2.95
C ARG A 51 17.66 9.85 1.90
N GLN A 52 17.82 11.17 1.71
CA GLN A 52 18.79 11.74 0.78
C GLN A 52 20.24 11.44 1.18
N GLU A 53 20.59 11.56 2.47
CA GLU A 53 21.92 11.23 2.99
C GLU A 53 22.29 9.75 2.77
N LYS A 54 21.29 8.86 2.83
CA LYS A 54 21.44 7.43 2.53
C LYS A 54 21.39 7.10 1.03
N GLY A 55 21.24 8.12 0.17
CA GLY A 55 21.14 7.96 -1.28
C GLY A 55 19.89 7.18 -1.71
N ILE A 56 18.84 7.11 -0.88
CA ILE A 56 17.60 6.41 -1.20
C ILE A 56 16.77 7.28 -2.13
N GLY A 57 16.44 6.72 -3.30
CA GLY A 57 15.68 7.39 -4.36
C GLY A 57 14.23 7.64 -3.96
N TRP A 58 13.47 8.23 -4.89
CA TRP A 58 12.01 8.37 -4.74
C TRP A 58 11.37 7.00 -4.56
N ILE A 59 10.52 6.83 -3.54
CA ILE A 59 9.81 5.58 -3.27
C ILE A 59 8.35 5.77 -3.69
N ASP A 60 7.82 4.81 -4.45
CA ASP A 60 6.44 4.82 -4.99
C ASP A 60 5.71 3.51 -4.67
N THR A 61 6.06 2.87 -3.55
CA THR A 61 5.42 1.66 -3.00
C THR A 61 5.50 1.64 -1.48
N GLY A 62 4.97 0.57 -0.88
CA GLY A 62 5.15 0.26 0.54
C GLY A 62 6.60 -0.05 0.88
N ILE A 63 6.85 -0.19 2.19
CA ILE A 63 8.11 -0.67 2.75
C ILE A 63 7.88 -2.06 3.34
N TYR A 64 8.34 -3.07 2.62
CA TYR A 64 8.14 -4.47 3.03
C TYR A 64 9.36 -4.95 3.76
N ALA A 65 9.18 -5.81 4.75
CA ALA A 65 10.29 -6.33 5.52
C ALA A 65 10.18 -7.83 5.68
N MET A 66 11.34 -8.47 5.79
CA MET A 66 11.43 -9.87 6.18
C MET A 66 12.59 -10.07 7.15
N ASN A 67 12.46 -11.07 8.00
CA ASN A 67 13.56 -11.54 8.82
C ASN A 67 14.32 -12.63 8.06
N ASP A 68 15.60 -12.36 7.81
CA ASP A 68 16.54 -13.32 7.25
C ASP A 68 17.52 -13.71 8.35
N GLU A 69 17.19 -14.77 9.09
CA GLU A 69 18.06 -15.37 10.11
C GLU A 69 18.52 -14.37 11.18
N GLY A 70 17.59 -13.54 11.68
CA GLY A 70 17.85 -12.51 12.67
C GLY A 70 18.22 -11.14 12.08
N GLN A 71 18.55 -11.06 10.79
CA GLN A 71 18.78 -9.79 10.10
C GLN A 71 17.52 -9.33 9.38
N TRP A 72 17.08 -8.10 9.63
CA TRP A 72 15.94 -7.52 8.93
C TRP A 72 16.38 -6.90 7.61
N LYS A 73 15.70 -7.31 6.54
CA LYS A 73 15.85 -6.78 5.17
C LYS A 73 14.58 -6.03 4.80
N TRP A 74 14.74 -4.88 4.14
CA TRP A 74 13.68 -3.92 3.86
C TRP A 74 13.63 -3.61 2.37
N PHE A 75 12.48 -3.77 1.74
CA PHE A 75 12.31 -3.59 0.31
C PHE A 75 11.41 -2.39 0.06
N CYS A 76 11.91 -1.41 -0.70
CA CYS A 76 11.09 -0.29 -1.19
C CYS A 76 11.21 -0.13 -2.70
N GLY A 77 10.10 0.20 -3.33
CA GLY A 77 10.01 0.46 -4.76
C GLY A 77 10.47 1.87 -5.09
N GLY A 78 11.74 2.01 -5.46
CA GLY A 78 12.29 3.32 -5.79
C GLY A 78 13.74 3.29 -6.24
N GLY A 79 13.98 2.87 -7.49
CA GLY A 79 15.35 2.68 -8.00
C GLY A 79 16.03 1.43 -7.46
N TYR A 80 15.24 0.38 -7.19
CA TYR A 80 15.67 -0.96 -6.78
C TYR A 80 16.55 -1.01 -5.55
N LYS A 81 16.40 -0.06 -4.62
CA LYS A 81 17.17 -0.12 -3.37
C LYS A 81 16.42 -0.94 -2.32
N TYR A 82 17.13 -1.85 -1.68
CA TYR A 82 16.68 -2.49 -0.46
C TYR A 82 17.63 -2.11 0.68
N GLY A 83 17.07 -2.02 1.88
CA GLY A 83 17.78 -1.67 3.10
C GLY A 83 18.13 -2.91 3.89
N ILE A 84 19.25 -2.83 4.59
CA ILE A 84 19.55 -3.74 5.69
C ILE A 84 19.63 -2.88 6.95
N GLY A 85 18.95 -3.31 8.01
CA GLY A 85 18.94 -2.56 9.25
C GLY A 85 17.95 -3.15 10.26
N PRO A 86 18.06 -2.80 11.55
CA PRO A 86 17.15 -3.32 12.56
C PRO A 86 15.71 -2.83 12.33
N LYS A 87 14.72 -3.50 12.94
CA LYS A 87 13.28 -3.15 12.85
C LYS A 87 12.98 -1.66 13.00
N ASN A 88 13.67 -1.00 13.92
CA ASN A 88 13.40 0.40 14.26
C ASN A 88 14.22 1.41 13.46
N ASN A 89 15.13 0.96 12.60
CA ASN A 89 15.94 1.81 11.74
C ASN A 89 16.08 1.12 10.37
N PRO A 90 14.99 1.12 9.57
CA PRO A 90 15.05 0.61 8.21
C PRO A 90 16.12 1.39 7.44
N TYR A 91 16.92 0.69 6.64
CA TYR A 91 18.03 1.25 5.86
C TYR A 91 19.19 1.80 6.69
N ASP A 92 19.62 1.12 7.75
CA ASP A 92 20.92 1.41 8.39
C ASP A 92 22.03 1.44 7.32
N SER A 93 21.99 0.45 6.41
CA SER A 93 22.63 0.49 5.10
C SER A 93 21.60 0.39 3.96
N ALA A 94 21.92 1.00 2.82
CA ALA A 94 21.13 0.90 1.60
C ALA A 94 21.95 0.23 0.50
N ILE A 95 21.39 -0.82 -0.11
CA ILE A 95 21.99 -1.58 -1.21
C ILE A 95 21.16 -1.33 -2.45
N THR A 96 21.81 -1.27 -3.61
CA THR A 96 21.11 -1.18 -4.90
C THR A 96 21.01 -2.59 -5.46
N GLY A 97 19.80 -3.12 -5.55
CA GLY A 97 19.47 -4.29 -6.35
C GLY A 97 18.97 -3.92 -7.73
N TYR A 98 18.49 -4.89 -8.49
CA TYR A 98 17.80 -4.70 -9.79
C TYR A 98 16.92 -5.93 -10.09
N ILE A 99 15.90 -5.76 -10.95
CA ILE A 99 15.12 -6.89 -11.49
C ILE A 99 15.53 -7.14 -12.94
N ASP A 100 16.25 -8.23 -13.17
CA ASP A 100 16.68 -8.69 -14.48
C ASP A 100 15.51 -9.24 -15.31
N ASP A 101 15.64 -9.05 -16.63
CA ASP A 101 14.86 -9.71 -17.67
C ASP A 101 13.34 -9.47 -17.62
N ILE A 102 12.88 -8.31 -17.11
CA ILE A 102 11.46 -7.94 -17.26
C ILE A 102 11.18 -7.66 -18.74
N PRO A 103 10.34 -8.47 -19.41
CA PRO A 103 10.02 -8.25 -20.80
C PRO A 103 9.19 -6.96 -20.94
N GLU A 104 9.49 -6.17 -21.97
CA GLU A 104 8.56 -5.14 -22.41
C GLU A 104 7.21 -5.81 -22.75
N PRO A 105 6.09 -5.39 -22.16
CA PRO A 105 4.80 -5.95 -22.48
C PRO A 105 4.51 -5.67 -23.94
N ARG A 106 4.19 -6.73 -24.67
CA ARG A 106 3.75 -6.67 -26.05
C ARG A 106 2.23 -6.79 -26.06
N PRO A 107 1.50 -5.94 -26.81
CA PRO A 107 0.11 -6.22 -27.12
C PRO A 107 0.01 -7.60 -27.77
N GLU A 108 -1.00 -8.38 -27.39
CA GLU A 108 -1.20 -9.73 -27.93
C GLU A 108 -1.64 -9.70 -29.42
N SER A 109 -2.08 -8.55 -29.94
CA SER A 109 -2.78 -8.45 -31.24
C SER A 109 -2.41 -7.27 -32.17
N LYS A 110 -1.49 -6.36 -31.79
CA LYS A 110 -1.05 -5.24 -32.66
C LYS A 110 0.47 -5.16 -32.76
N SER A 111 0.98 -4.78 -33.94
CA SER A 111 2.41 -4.53 -34.12
C SER A 111 2.84 -3.39 -33.20
N TRP A 112 3.86 -3.65 -32.39
CA TRP A 112 4.42 -2.73 -31.40
C TRP A 112 4.82 -1.37 -32.00
N GLU A 113 5.06 -1.34 -33.31
CA GLU A 113 5.41 -0.16 -34.11
C GLU A 113 4.34 0.94 -34.06
N GLU A 114 3.07 0.62 -33.76
CA GLU A 114 1.98 1.60 -33.67
C GLU A 114 1.79 2.18 -32.25
N ILE A 115 2.37 1.56 -31.23
CA ILE A 115 2.28 2.02 -29.82
C ILE A 115 3.67 2.47 -29.40
N HIS A 116 3.96 3.74 -29.65
CA HIS A 116 5.21 4.39 -29.28
C HIS A 116 5.60 4.15 -27.81
N HIS A 117 6.90 3.94 -27.60
CA HIS A 117 7.67 3.74 -26.36
C HIS A 117 6.90 3.84 -25.02
N SER A 118 6.29 2.73 -24.61
CA SER A 118 5.78 2.59 -23.24
C SER A 118 6.92 2.37 -22.25
N VAL A 119 7.06 3.25 -21.25
CA VAL A 119 7.97 3.01 -20.12
C VAL A 119 7.25 2.15 -19.08
N ASN A 120 7.75 0.94 -18.83
CA ASN A 120 7.33 0.17 -17.67
C ASN A 120 7.99 0.72 -16.42
N ASN A 121 7.19 1.27 -15.50
CA ASN A 121 7.67 1.34 -14.13
C ASN A 121 7.29 0.05 -13.44
N HIS A 122 8.18 -0.46 -12.60
CA HIS A 122 7.92 -1.68 -11.87
C HIS A 122 8.64 -1.64 -10.53
N TRP A 123 8.01 -2.25 -9.54
CA TRP A 123 8.49 -2.20 -8.17
C TRP A 123 8.13 -3.46 -7.42
N ILE A 124 8.98 -3.84 -6.47
CA ILE A 124 8.62 -4.87 -5.49
C ILE A 124 7.54 -4.30 -4.58
N ALA A 125 6.37 -4.92 -4.63
CA ALA A 125 5.16 -4.56 -3.90
C ALA A 125 4.85 -5.51 -2.75
N ASN A 126 5.60 -6.62 -2.61
CA ASN A 126 5.74 -7.38 -1.38
C ASN A 126 6.85 -8.43 -1.56
N VAL A 127 7.29 -9.07 -0.47
CA VAL A 127 8.27 -10.16 -0.51
C VAL A 127 7.81 -11.36 0.32
N TYR A 128 8.32 -12.54 -0.03
CA TYR A 128 8.14 -13.77 0.75
C TYR A 128 9.44 -14.59 0.75
N ARG A 129 9.91 -15.01 1.92
CA ARG A 129 11.11 -15.86 2.04
C ARG A 129 10.72 -17.33 1.99
N ASN A 130 11.26 -18.08 1.03
CA ASN A 130 11.13 -19.52 0.98
C ASN A 130 11.84 -20.16 2.19
N PRO A 131 11.12 -20.80 3.13
CA PRO A 131 11.75 -21.35 4.32
C PRO A 131 12.68 -22.54 4.02
N ARG A 132 12.58 -23.16 2.83
CA ARG A 132 13.38 -24.35 2.48
C ARG A 132 14.80 -24.02 2.04
N ASN A 133 15.01 -22.90 1.35
CA ASN A 133 16.30 -22.55 0.73
C ASN A 133 16.70 -21.08 0.93
N GLY A 134 15.87 -20.27 1.60
CA GLY A 134 16.15 -18.86 1.84
C GLY A 134 15.99 -17.95 0.62
N HIS A 135 15.60 -18.48 -0.55
CA HIS A 135 15.30 -17.65 -1.72
C HIS A 135 14.10 -16.75 -1.46
N ILE A 136 14.06 -15.60 -2.13
CA ILE A 136 13.06 -14.56 -1.86
C ILE A 136 12.21 -14.38 -3.10
N LEU A 137 10.89 -14.55 -2.96
CA LEU A 137 9.95 -14.10 -3.98
C LEU A 137 9.73 -12.61 -3.84
N GLY A 138 9.73 -11.90 -4.96
CA GLY A 138 9.23 -10.54 -5.08
C GLY A 138 7.90 -10.54 -5.82
N PHE A 139 6.84 -10.05 -5.18
CA PHE A 139 5.62 -9.69 -5.89
C PHE A 139 5.84 -8.33 -6.54
N VAL A 140 5.64 -8.24 -7.84
CA VAL A 140 6.04 -7.07 -8.63
C VAL A 140 4.80 -6.31 -9.10
N HIS A 141 4.69 -5.04 -8.72
CA HIS A 141 3.76 -4.08 -9.30
C HIS A 141 4.31 -3.57 -10.63
N LEU A 142 3.49 -3.55 -11.69
CA LEU A 142 3.89 -3.06 -12.99
C LEU A 142 2.91 -2.00 -13.49
N GLU A 143 3.47 -0.92 -14.01
CA GLU A 143 2.79 0.21 -14.61
C GLU A 143 3.13 0.32 -16.08
N TYR A 144 2.15 0.04 -16.94
CA TYR A 144 2.27 0.31 -18.36
C TYR A 144 1.72 1.70 -18.68
N LYS A 145 2.62 2.63 -19.02
CA LYS A 145 2.23 4.01 -19.35
C LYS A 145 2.00 4.15 -20.85
N TYR A 146 0.84 4.69 -21.20
CA TYR A 146 0.60 5.18 -22.56
C TYR A 146 1.37 6.49 -22.78
N GLU A 147 2.00 6.64 -23.94
CA GLU A 147 2.85 7.80 -24.23
C GLU A 147 2.08 9.12 -24.10
N GLY A 148 2.72 10.15 -23.56
CA GLY A 148 2.16 11.50 -23.47
C GLY A 148 1.19 11.76 -22.30
N ASN A 149 0.72 10.74 -21.58
CA ASN A 149 -0.15 10.95 -20.42
C ASN A 149 0.14 10.03 -19.24
N ARG A 150 0.83 10.58 -18.22
CA ARG A 150 1.12 9.90 -16.95
C ARG A 150 -0.10 9.43 -16.17
N ARG A 151 -1.29 9.94 -16.46
CA ARG A 151 -2.54 9.52 -15.80
C ARG A 151 -3.20 8.33 -16.48
N GLN A 152 -2.67 7.90 -17.62
CA GLN A 152 -3.14 6.75 -18.39
C GLN A 152 -2.15 5.60 -18.19
N THR A 153 -2.38 4.83 -17.14
CA THR A 153 -1.55 3.69 -16.79
C THR A 153 -2.41 2.43 -16.66
N TYR A 154 -1.96 1.34 -17.27
CA TYR A 154 -2.56 0.02 -17.16
C TYR A 154 -1.69 -0.83 -16.23
N PHE A 155 -2.26 -1.32 -15.15
CA PHE A 155 -1.49 -1.94 -14.09
C PHE A 155 -1.63 -3.47 -14.10
N ARG A 156 -0.57 -4.17 -13.70
CA ARG A 156 -0.51 -5.64 -13.60
C ARG A 156 0.34 -6.06 -12.42
N PHE A 157 0.21 -7.31 -12.00
CA PHE A 157 1.18 -7.95 -11.11
C PHE A 157 1.98 -9.03 -11.82
N GLY A 158 3.23 -9.16 -11.38
CA GLY A 158 4.11 -10.24 -11.74
C GLY A 158 4.84 -10.81 -10.53
N LEU A 159 5.75 -11.73 -10.83
CA LEU A 159 6.57 -12.41 -9.86
C LEU A 159 8.03 -12.34 -10.29
N SER A 160 8.92 -12.20 -9.32
CA SER A 160 10.36 -12.37 -9.48
C SER A 160 10.92 -13.20 -8.33
N ILE A 161 12.14 -13.72 -8.51
CA ILE A 161 12.85 -14.48 -7.48
C ILE A 161 14.28 -13.96 -7.31
N SER A 162 14.73 -13.82 -6.07
CA SER A 162 16.12 -13.63 -5.72
C SER A 162 16.68 -14.90 -5.09
N LYS A 163 17.85 -15.33 -5.56
CA LYS A 163 18.60 -16.49 -5.05
C LYS A 163 19.89 -16.08 -4.32
N ASP A 164 20.13 -14.78 -4.18
CA ASP A 164 21.34 -14.16 -3.61
C ASP A 164 21.00 -13.23 -2.44
N GLY A 165 19.94 -13.57 -1.70
CA GLY A 165 19.58 -12.84 -0.48
C GLY A 165 18.97 -11.46 -0.72
N GLY A 166 18.47 -11.19 -1.93
CA GLY A 166 17.76 -9.96 -2.29
C GLY A 166 18.60 -8.99 -3.12
N GLU A 167 19.85 -9.33 -3.43
CA GLU A 167 20.74 -8.51 -4.25
C GLU A 167 20.22 -8.36 -5.67
N THR A 168 19.88 -9.46 -6.33
CA THR A 168 19.29 -9.45 -7.67
C THR A 168 18.00 -10.25 -7.69
N PHE A 169 17.03 -9.78 -8.47
CA PHE A 169 15.79 -10.50 -8.72
C PHE A 169 15.72 -10.85 -10.20
N LYS A 170 15.32 -12.07 -10.52
CA LYS A 170 15.02 -12.51 -11.88
C LYS A 170 13.53 -12.60 -12.09
N TRP A 171 13.05 -12.02 -13.18
CA TRP A 171 11.64 -12.07 -13.54
C TRP A 171 11.15 -13.51 -13.79
N CYS A 172 9.97 -13.84 -13.26
CA CYS A 172 9.33 -15.15 -13.42
C CYS A 172 8.12 -15.12 -14.37
N GLY A 173 7.44 -13.97 -14.49
CA GLY A 173 6.24 -13.84 -15.32
C GLY A 173 5.13 -13.01 -14.68
N TYR A 174 4.08 -12.74 -15.47
CA TYR A 174 2.86 -12.08 -15.00
C TYR A 174 1.98 -13.06 -14.23
N ILE A 175 1.34 -12.59 -13.16
CA ILE A 175 0.43 -13.38 -12.32
C ILE A 175 -1.00 -12.84 -12.29
N ILE A 176 -1.18 -11.52 -12.48
CA ILE A 176 -2.51 -10.89 -12.56
C ILE A 176 -2.58 -9.94 -13.75
N LYS A 177 -3.68 -10.06 -14.51
CA LYS A 177 -4.17 -9.07 -15.47
C LYS A 177 -5.63 -8.74 -15.10
N PRO A 178 -6.01 -7.45 -15.06
CA PRO A 178 -7.40 -7.04 -14.81
C PRO A 178 -8.40 -7.71 -15.76
N GLU A 179 -9.65 -7.86 -15.32
CA GLU A 179 -10.74 -8.34 -16.19
C GLU A 179 -10.90 -7.42 -17.42
N LEU A 180 -10.77 -6.10 -17.20
CA LEU A 180 -10.66 -5.11 -18.26
C LEU A 180 -9.44 -5.40 -19.15
N SER A 181 -9.72 -5.71 -20.41
CA SER A 181 -8.66 -5.99 -21.38
C SER A 181 -7.80 -4.75 -21.66
N PHE A 182 -6.53 -4.98 -21.98
CA PHE A 182 -5.64 -3.90 -22.38
C PHE A 182 -6.13 -3.18 -23.65
N GLU A 183 -6.66 -3.93 -24.61
CA GLU A 183 -7.19 -3.37 -25.86
C GLU A 183 -8.40 -2.48 -25.61
N THR A 184 -9.35 -2.93 -24.78
CA THR A 184 -10.50 -2.12 -24.39
C THR A 184 -10.05 -0.85 -23.67
N TRP A 185 -9.12 -0.98 -22.73
CA TRP A 185 -8.56 0.17 -22.02
C TRP A 185 -7.93 1.18 -22.99
N VAL A 186 -7.05 0.74 -23.91
CA VAL A 186 -6.44 1.61 -24.93
C VAL A 186 -7.50 2.26 -25.82
N ASN A 187 -8.49 1.50 -26.29
CA ASN A 187 -9.54 2.04 -27.15
C ASN A 187 -10.38 3.10 -26.44
N ALA A 188 -10.67 2.92 -25.15
CA ALA A 188 -11.36 3.92 -24.33
C ALA A 188 -10.56 5.23 -24.21
N LEU A 189 -9.22 5.13 -24.08
CA LEU A 189 -8.35 6.32 -24.08
C LEU A 189 -8.46 7.11 -25.38
N TYR A 190 -8.45 6.44 -26.54
CA TYR A 190 -8.59 7.10 -27.85
C TYR A 190 -9.94 7.78 -28.03
N GLN A 191 -10.98 7.25 -27.40
CA GLN A 191 -12.32 7.82 -27.43
C GLN A 191 -12.51 8.96 -26.41
N ASN A 192 -11.45 9.35 -25.69
CA ASN A 192 -11.49 10.33 -24.59
C ASN A 192 -12.45 9.92 -23.45
N ASP A 193 -12.69 8.62 -23.29
CA ASP A 193 -13.43 8.10 -22.14
C ASP A 193 -12.48 8.05 -20.92
N MET A 194 -12.32 9.21 -20.28
CA MET A 194 -11.34 9.45 -19.22
C MET A 194 -11.65 8.73 -17.88
N LEU A 195 -12.69 7.91 -17.81
CA LEU A 195 -13.15 7.31 -16.57
C LEU A 195 -12.43 6.02 -16.18
N ILE A 196 -11.62 5.43 -17.07
CA ILE A 196 -11.07 4.10 -16.87
C ILE A 196 -9.63 4.16 -16.32
N GLN A 197 -9.50 4.45 -15.02
CA GLN A 197 -8.27 4.17 -14.30
C GLN A 197 -8.24 2.70 -13.90
N ASN A 198 -7.23 1.96 -14.35
CA ASN A 198 -7.10 0.53 -14.10
C ASN A 198 -5.91 0.22 -13.20
N ASN A 199 -5.97 0.63 -11.93
CA ASN A 199 -4.90 0.37 -10.96
C ASN A 199 -5.23 -0.89 -10.14
N VAL A 200 -4.35 -1.89 -10.20
CA VAL A 200 -4.49 -3.12 -9.40
C VAL A 200 -4.08 -2.94 -7.95
N GLY A 201 -3.42 -1.84 -7.61
CA GLY A 201 -2.98 -1.56 -6.26
C GLY A 201 -1.60 -2.07 -5.96
N LEU A 202 -1.39 -2.56 -4.72
CA LEU A 202 -0.17 -3.26 -4.31
C LEU A 202 -0.47 -4.73 -4.00
N ALA A 203 0.57 -5.54 -3.85
CA ALA A 203 0.45 -6.97 -3.57
C ALA A 203 0.16 -7.20 -2.07
N ASN A 204 -1.08 -6.94 -1.65
CA ASN A 204 -1.55 -7.24 -0.30
C ASN A 204 -1.80 -8.76 -0.21
N TYR A 205 -0.98 -9.52 0.53
CA TYR A 205 -1.13 -10.98 0.56
C TYR A 205 -1.29 -11.58 1.95
N ILE A 206 -1.97 -12.72 2.01
CA ILE A 206 -1.96 -13.63 3.16
C ILE A 206 -1.61 -15.04 2.68
N ILE A 207 -1.25 -15.91 3.62
CA ILE A 207 -1.18 -17.36 3.41
C ILE A 207 -2.34 -18.02 4.15
N LYS A 208 -3.16 -18.78 3.42
CA LYS A 208 -4.31 -19.49 3.97
C LYS A 208 -4.44 -20.86 3.30
N ASP A 209 -4.57 -21.92 4.11
CA ASP A 209 -4.75 -23.30 3.65
C ASP A 209 -3.72 -23.73 2.57
N GLU A 210 -2.44 -23.36 2.74
CA GLU A 210 -1.35 -23.61 1.77
C GLU A 210 -1.40 -22.78 0.46
N TYR A 211 -2.27 -21.78 0.37
CA TYR A 211 -2.33 -20.88 -0.78
C TYR A 211 -1.90 -19.46 -0.40
N PHE A 212 -1.20 -18.79 -1.31
CA PHE A 212 -1.15 -17.34 -1.32
C PHE A 212 -2.52 -16.80 -1.75
N TYR A 213 -3.03 -15.80 -1.05
CA TYR A 213 -4.18 -14.99 -1.46
C TYR A 213 -3.69 -13.57 -1.64
N LEU A 214 -3.86 -12.99 -2.83
CA LEU A 214 -3.48 -11.62 -3.15
C LEU A 214 -4.75 -10.79 -3.36
N TYR A 215 -4.89 -9.72 -2.58
CA TYR A 215 -5.99 -8.76 -2.65
C TYR A 215 -5.58 -7.53 -3.44
N TYR A 216 -6.45 -7.11 -4.35
CA TYR A 216 -6.14 -6.08 -5.32
C TYR A 216 -7.43 -5.38 -5.78
N GLN A 217 -7.32 -4.21 -6.39
CA GLN A 217 -8.47 -3.63 -7.09
C GLN A 217 -8.54 -4.24 -8.49
N ASP A 218 -9.69 -4.79 -8.89
CA ASP A 218 -9.92 -5.21 -10.26
C ASP A 218 -10.94 -4.30 -10.93
N THR A 219 -10.79 -4.16 -12.24
CA THR A 219 -11.60 -3.32 -13.11
C THR A 219 -12.24 -4.23 -14.16
N ARG A 220 -13.55 -4.13 -14.37
CA ARG A 220 -14.28 -4.92 -15.39
C ARG A 220 -14.60 -4.11 -16.64
N ASP A 221 -14.85 -4.83 -17.72
CA ASP A 221 -15.19 -4.30 -19.04
C ASP A 221 -16.71 -4.30 -19.30
N HIS A 222 -17.51 -3.69 -18.40
CA HIS A 222 -18.98 -3.67 -18.55
C HIS A 222 -19.60 -2.33 -18.12
N PRO A 223 -20.49 -1.72 -18.94
CA PRO A 223 -21.06 -0.38 -18.72
C PRO A 223 -22.23 -0.32 -17.72
N ASP A 224 -22.65 -1.45 -17.13
CA ASP A 224 -23.91 -1.59 -16.40
C ASP A 224 -23.76 -1.89 -14.90
N THR A 225 -22.55 -2.05 -14.37
CA THR A 225 -22.28 -2.24 -12.93
C THR A 225 -21.03 -1.51 -12.48
N THR A 226 -20.80 -1.41 -11.15
CA THR A 226 -19.58 -0.84 -10.58
C THR A 226 -18.35 -1.39 -11.30
N ILE A 227 -17.67 -0.51 -12.04
CA ILE A 227 -16.53 -0.82 -12.90
C ILE A 227 -15.34 -1.37 -12.08
N ASN A 228 -15.28 -1.06 -10.77
CA ASN A 228 -14.18 -1.41 -9.87
C ASN A 228 -14.67 -2.22 -8.66
N GLY A 229 -13.85 -3.15 -8.16
CA GLY A 229 -14.11 -3.85 -6.91
C GLY A 229 -12.83 -4.42 -6.29
N ALA A 230 -12.83 -4.62 -4.96
CA ALA A 230 -11.78 -5.40 -4.32
C ALA A 230 -11.92 -6.87 -4.76
N ALA A 231 -10.84 -7.45 -5.26
CA ALA A 231 -10.78 -8.79 -5.80
C ALA A 231 -9.71 -9.60 -5.09
N VAL A 232 -9.75 -10.92 -5.28
CA VAL A 232 -8.73 -11.83 -4.76
C VAL A 232 -8.37 -12.88 -5.80
N VAL A 233 -7.08 -13.18 -5.85
CA VAL A 233 -6.51 -14.29 -6.62
C VAL A 233 -5.76 -15.21 -5.66
N ARG A 234 -5.64 -16.50 -5.98
CA ARG A 234 -4.82 -17.42 -5.21
C ARG A 234 -3.99 -18.37 -6.07
N ALA A 235 -2.89 -18.85 -5.50
CA ALA A 235 -2.06 -19.93 -6.05
C ALA A 235 -1.46 -20.74 -4.89
N LYS A 236 -1.23 -22.04 -5.10
CA LYS A 236 -0.66 -22.89 -4.05
C LYS A 236 0.78 -22.44 -3.78
N VAL A 237 1.14 -22.21 -2.52
CA VAL A 237 2.46 -21.71 -2.11
C VAL A 237 3.57 -22.58 -2.69
N GLU A 238 3.42 -23.90 -2.55
CA GLU A 238 4.41 -24.86 -3.05
C GLU A 238 4.61 -24.80 -4.57
N ASP A 239 3.53 -24.64 -5.34
CA ASP A 239 3.62 -24.53 -6.80
C ASP A 239 4.30 -23.23 -7.19
N VAL A 240 3.94 -22.11 -6.56
CA VAL A 240 4.58 -20.80 -6.82
C VAL A 240 6.07 -20.88 -6.55
N LEU A 241 6.48 -21.47 -5.42
CA LEU A 241 7.90 -21.64 -5.08
C LEU A 241 8.62 -22.55 -6.07
N ARG A 242 8.02 -23.69 -6.45
CA ARG A 242 8.63 -24.64 -7.39
C ARG A 242 8.84 -24.02 -8.77
N GLU A 243 7.81 -23.38 -9.34
CA GLU A 243 7.91 -22.80 -10.68
C GLU A 243 8.86 -21.59 -10.70
N ALA A 244 8.90 -20.80 -9.62
CA ALA A 244 9.79 -19.65 -9.52
C ALA A 244 11.27 -20.05 -9.56
N GLU A 245 11.65 -21.24 -9.07
CA GLU A 245 13.03 -21.75 -9.18
C GLU A 245 13.50 -21.89 -10.63
N GLU A 246 12.56 -22.09 -11.57
CA GLU A 246 12.82 -22.17 -13.01
C GLU A 246 12.52 -20.85 -13.75
N PHE A 247 12.38 -19.74 -13.02
CA PHE A 247 11.98 -18.44 -13.56
C PHE A 247 10.63 -18.47 -14.29
N LYS A 248 9.68 -19.26 -13.76
CA LYS A 248 8.31 -19.39 -14.28
C LYS A 248 7.28 -18.98 -13.22
N THR A 249 6.04 -18.81 -13.65
CA THR A 249 4.89 -18.60 -12.77
C THR A 249 4.04 -19.85 -12.67
N ALA A 250 3.52 -20.12 -11.48
CA ALA A 250 2.45 -21.10 -11.28
C ALA A 250 1.10 -20.56 -11.78
N GLU A 251 0.09 -21.43 -11.83
CA GLU A 251 -1.26 -21.00 -12.19
C GLU A 251 -1.93 -20.24 -11.03
N TRP A 252 -2.35 -19.01 -11.31
CA TRP A 252 -3.13 -18.16 -10.41
C TRP A 252 -4.60 -18.20 -10.79
N LYS A 253 -5.49 -18.29 -9.79
CA LYS A 253 -6.94 -18.39 -9.98
C LYS A 253 -7.68 -17.26 -9.26
N LYS A 254 -8.56 -16.54 -9.97
CA LYS A 254 -9.44 -15.52 -9.37
C LYS A 254 -10.65 -16.16 -8.72
N TYR A 255 -11.15 -15.51 -7.67
CA TYR A 255 -12.43 -15.86 -7.07
C TYR A 255 -13.59 -15.31 -7.91
N TYR A 256 -14.49 -16.20 -8.35
CA TYR A 256 -15.66 -15.83 -9.13
C TYR A 256 -16.85 -16.75 -8.81
N LYS A 257 -17.97 -16.15 -8.41
CA LYS A 257 -19.25 -16.83 -8.09
C LYS A 257 -19.07 -18.04 -7.17
N GLY A 258 -18.29 -17.89 -6.10
CA GLY A 258 -18.05 -18.95 -5.13
C GLY A 258 -16.98 -19.97 -5.52
N LYS A 259 -16.26 -19.79 -6.64
CA LYS A 259 -15.32 -20.77 -7.19
C LYS A 259 -13.98 -20.13 -7.57
N TRP A 260 -12.97 -20.98 -7.78
CA TRP A 260 -11.59 -20.61 -8.15
C TRP A 260 -11.21 -21.17 -9.52
N ASN A 261 -12.04 -20.92 -10.53
CA ASN A 261 -11.88 -21.46 -11.88
C ASN A 261 -11.42 -20.42 -12.92
N GLU A 262 -11.57 -19.13 -12.61
CA GLU A 262 -11.14 -18.04 -13.49
C GLU A 262 -9.63 -17.84 -13.45
N LYS A 263 -9.03 -17.53 -14.59
CA LYS A 263 -7.57 -17.32 -14.68
C LYS A 263 -7.18 -15.99 -14.03
N GLY A 264 -6.03 -15.97 -13.34
CA GLY A 264 -5.41 -14.73 -12.83
C GLY A 264 -5.17 -13.69 -13.91
N LEU A 265 -4.86 -14.13 -15.13
CA LEU A 265 -4.65 -13.28 -16.28
C LEU A 265 -5.95 -13.02 -17.05
N GLY A 266 -6.66 -11.94 -16.71
CA GLY A 266 -7.83 -11.47 -17.46
C GLY A 266 -9.11 -12.27 -17.25
N GLY A 267 -9.13 -13.23 -16.32
CA GLY A 267 -10.35 -13.92 -15.91
C GLY A 267 -11.30 -12.99 -15.15
N LYS A 268 -12.54 -13.46 -15.00
CA LYS A 268 -13.59 -12.73 -14.29
C LYS A 268 -13.37 -12.73 -12.78
N PHE A 269 -13.95 -11.76 -12.08
CA PHE A 269 -13.92 -11.71 -10.61
C PHE A 269 -15.28 -11.42 -9.98
N THR A 270 -15.47 -11.89 -8.75
CA THR A 270 -16.56 -11.45 -7.87
C THR A 270 -15.97 -10.47 -6.85
N PRO A 271 -16.46 -9.22 -6.79
CA PRO A 271 -16.04 -8.28 -5.77
C PRO A 271 -16.25 -8.89 -4.38
N LEU A 272 -15.26 -8.71 -3.52
CA LEU A 272 -15.38 -9.01 -2.10
C LEU A 272 -16.37 -8.04 -1.44
N ASN A 273 -16.81 -8.36 -0.24
CA ASN A 273 -17.73 -7.53 0.55
C ASN A 273 -17.03 -6.31 1.20
N ILE A 274 -16.00 -5.77 0.55
CA ILE A 274 -15.24 -4.61 1.02
C ILE A 274 -15.00 -3.66 -0.15
N GLU A 275 -15.21 -2.36 0.09
CA GLU A 275 -15.00 -1.34 -0.93
C GLU A 275 -13.49 -1.19 -1.22
N PRO A 276 -13.06 -1.13 -2.51
CA PRO A 276 -11.68 -0.84 -2.83
C PRO A 276 -11.32 0.61 -2.45
N MET A 277 -10.53 0.78 -1.38
CA MET A 277 -10.07 2.08 -0.91
C MET A 277 -8.63 2.33 -1.40
N GLY A 278 -8.34 3.56 -1.84
CA GLY A 278 -6.95 3.97 -2.16
C GLY A 278 -6.25 3.16 -3.25
N PHE A 279 -7.03 2.56 -4.17
CA PHE A 279 -6.60 1.55 -5.15
C PHE A 279 -6.12 0.22 -4.56
N MET A 280 -6.46 -0.09 -3.31
CA MET A 280 -5.87 -1.22 -2.57
C MET A 280 -4.34 -1.10 -2.46
N HIS A 281 -3.83 0.13 -2.33
CA HIS A 281 -2.45 0.36 -1.89
C HIS A 281 -2.38 0.07 -0.39
N GLY A 282 -1.77 -1.04 -0.02
CA GLY A 282 -1.67 -1.41 1.39
C GLY A 282 -0.83 -2.67 1.62
N ASP A 283 -1.25 -3.44 2.60
CA ASP A 283 -0.65 -4.73 2.94
C ASP A 283 -1.63 -5.62 3.72
N ALA A 284 -1.35 -6.91 3.81
CA ALA A 284 -2.15 -7.87 4.57
C ALA A 284 -1.25 -8.84 5.36
N ALA A 285 -1.79 -9.39 6.44
CA ALA A 285 -1.07 -10.38 7.25
C ALA A 285 -2.05 -11.27 8.01
N TYR A 286 -1.58 -12.41 8.49
CA TYR A 286 -2.30 -13.18 9.51
C TYR A 286 -2.01 -12.60 10.90
N ASN A 287 -3.01 -12.53 11.77
CA ASN A 287 -2.89 -12.11 13.15
C ASN A 287 -3.17 -13.27 14.10
N SER A 288 -2.10 -13.79 14.69
CA SER A 288 -2.14 -14.91 15.63
C SER A 288 -2.83 -14.59 16.96
N TYR A 289 -2.95 -13.31 17.32
CA TYR A 289 -3.69 -12.93 18.51
C TYR A 289 -5.17 -13.13 18.25
N LEU A 290 -5.76 -12.48 17.25
CA LEU A 290 -7.20 -12.57 16.96
C LEU A 290 -7.62 -13.87 16.26
N ASP A 291 -6.69 -14.67 15.73
CA ASP A 291 -6.99 -15.79 14.81
C ASP A 291 -7.79 -15.30 13.59
N LYS A 292 -7.32 -14.18 13.02
CA LYS A 292 -7.94 -13.48 11.90
C LYS A 292 -6.87 -12.95 10.95
N TYR A 293 -7.24 -12.74 9.70
CA TYR A 293 -6.48 -11.97 8.74
C TYR A 293 -6.74 -10.47 8.94
N VAL A 294 -5.72 -9.67 8.68
CA VAL A 294 -5.74 -8.22 8.76
C VAL A 294 -5.36 -7.69 7.39
N LEU A 295 -6.11 -6.68 6.92
CA LEU A 295 -5.80 -5.93 5.72
C LEU A 295 -5.74 -4.45 6.11
N VAL A 296 -4.68 -3.77 5.71
CA VAL A 296 -4.57 -2.32 5.84
C VAL A 296 -4.56 -1.69 4.46
N THR A 297 -5.13 -0.49 4.35
CA THR A 297 -5.03 0.32 3.15
C THR A 297 -5.11 1.79 3.51
N ARG A 298 -5.17 2.65 2.51
CA ARG A 298 -5.36 4.08 2.66
C ARG A 298 -6.65 4.51 1.97
N THR A 299 -7.14 5.68 2.31
CA THR A 299 -8.16 6.36 1.49
C THR A 299 -7.56 6.84 0.16
N GLY A 300 -8.42 7.21 -0.79
CA GLY A 300 -7.98 7.81 -2.05
C GLY A 300 -7.22 9.11 -1.80
N LYS A 301 -6.22 9.42 -2.67
CA LYS A 301 -5.37 10.64 -2.56
C LYS A 301 -6.17 11.94 -2.43
N HIS A 302 -7.45 11.91 -2.81
CA HIS A 302 -8.35 13.05 -2.91
C HIS A 302 -9.80 12.71 -2.49
N THR A 303 -10.06 11.70 -1.67
CA THR A 303 -11.44 11.36 -1.28
C THR A 303 -11.73 11.87 0.12
N GLY A 304 -12.51 12.94 0.21
CA GLY A 304 -13.23 13.34 1.40
C GLY A 304 -14.61 12.68 1.42
N PRO A 305 -15.41 12.90 2.47
CA PRO A 305 -16.76 12.38 2.55
C PRO A 305 -17.55 12.72 1.28
N ASN A 306 -18.24 11.72 0.72
CA ASN A 306 -19.09 11.83 -0.48
C ASN A 306 -18.36 12.10 -1.81
N GLY A 307 -17.13 11.60 -1.98
CA GLY A 307 -16.42 11.64 -3.27
C GLY A 307 -15.90 13.03 -3.68
N ARG A 308 -15.90 14.00 -2.75
CA ARG A 308 -15.29 15.33 -2.97
C ARG A 308 -13.79 15.28 -2.69
N PRO A 309 -12.96 16.16 -3.27
CA PRO A 309 -11.57 16.36 -2.87
C PRO A 309 -11.44 16.45 -1.35
N GLY A 310 -10.90 15.39 -0.76
CA GLY A 310 -10.65 15.30 0.69
C GLY A 310 -9.53 16.24 1.09
N LYS A 311 -9.66 16.83 2.28
CA LYS A 311 -8.56 17.55 2.95
C LYS A 311 -7.75 16.64 3.87
N THR A 312 -8.14 15.37 3.97
CA THR A 312 -7.49 14.37 4.81
C THR A 312 -7.20 13.11 4.02
N SER A 313 -6.15 12.40 4.43
CA SER A 313 -5.88 11.01 4.06
C SER A 313 -5.99 10.19 5.34
N SER A 314 -6.43 8.95 5.22
CA SER A 314 -6.60 8.06 6.36
C SER A 314 -5.98 6.70 6.04
N ILE A 315 -5.44 6.04 7.06
CA ILE A 315 -5.05 4.63 7.03
C ILE A 315 -6.22 3.85 7.63
N LEU A 316 -6.64 2.80 6.93
CA LEU A 316 -7.77 1.96 7.27
C LEU A 316 -7.32 0.55 7.57
N ILE A 317 -8.06 -0.16 8.41
CA ILE A 317 -7.90 -1.57 8.73
C ILE A 317 -9.22 -2.31 8.58
N SER A 318 -9.15 -3.56 8.13
CA SER A 318 -10.26 -4.51 8.10
C SER A 318 -9.78 -5.90 8.50
N PHE A 319 -10.69 -6.71 9.02
CA PHE A 319 -10.43 -8.04 9.55
C PHE A 319 -11.24 -9.10 8.81
N SER A 320 -10.71 -10.31 8.70
CA SER A 320 -11.43 -11.45 8.13
C SER A 320 -11.06 -12.74 8.83
N SER A 321 -12.03 -13.60 9.10
CA SER A 321 -11.77 -14.96 9.62
C SER A 321 -11.44 -15.97 8.52
N ASP A 322 -11.78 -15.67 7.26
CA ASP A 322 -11.71 -16.64 6.16
C ASP A 322 -10.97 -16.12 4.91
N GLY A 323 -10.52 -14.86 4.93
CA GLY A 323 -9.84 -14.20 3.82
C GLY A 323 -10.75 -13.87 2.63
N LEU A 324 -12.08 -14.00 2.77
CA LEU A 324 -13.05 -13.69 1.72
C LEU A 324 -14.12 -12.70 2.19
N HIS A 325 -14.55 -12.84 3.44
CA HIS A 325 -15.51 -11.96 4.08
C HIS A 325 -14.78 -11.04 5.04
N TRP A 326 -14.75 -9.76 4.72
CA TRP A 326 -14.04 -8.73 5.46
C TRP A 326 -15.01 -7.86 6.27
N SER A 327 -14.57 -7.38 7.43
CA SER A 327 -15.32 -6.36 8.18
C SER A 327 -15.25 -5.01 7.47
N GLU A 328 -16.14 -4.09 7.86
CA GLU A 328 -16.07 -2.70 7.39
C GLU A 328 -14.71 -2.06 7.72
N TRP A 329 -14.29 -1.10 6.91
CA TRP A 329 -13.07 -0.34 7.16
C TRP A 329 -13.16 0.46 8.45
N GLN A 330 -12.12 0.37 9.28
CA GLN A 330 -11.95 1.14 10.52
C GLN A 330 -10.72 2.05 10.39
N THR A 331 -10.79 3.28 10.88
CA THR A 331 -9.67 4.23 10.75
C THR A 331 -8.61 3.99 11.81
N ILE A 332 -7.36 3.75 11.38
CA ILE A 332 -6.18 3.68 12.24
C ILE A 332 -5.64 5.09 12.52
N HIS A 333 -5.41 5.86 11.45
CA HIS A 333 -4.76 7.18 11.50
C HIS A 333 -5.38 8.10 10.45
N GLU A 334 -5.55 9.37 10.76
CA GLU A 334 -6.06 10.38 9.83
C GLU A 334 -5.47 11.75 10.17
N ASP A 335 -4.99 12.45 9.15
CA ASP A 335 -4.63 13.87 9.24
C ASP A 335 -4.67 14.53 7.84
N ASN A 336 -4.15 15.75 7.74
CA ASN A 336 -4.12 16.54 6.50
C ASN A 336 -2.87 16.30 5.62
N HIS A 337 -2.11 15.24 5.85
CA HIS A 337 -1.04 14.77 4.98
C HIS A 337 -1.53 13.55 4.21
N LEU A 338 -0.74 13.16 3.20
CA LEU A 338 -1.00 11.92 2.48
C LEU A 338 -0.32 10.76 3.21
N HIS A 339 -1.08 9.69 3.46
CA HIS A 339 -0.59 8.44 4.02
C HIS A 339 -0.59 7.39 2.92
N ASP A 340 0.49 7.34 2.14
CA ASP A 340 0.58 6.44 0.99
C ASP A 340 1.22 5.10 1.37
N TYR A 341 0.79 4.04 0.70
CA TYR A 341 1.39 2.71 0.75
C TYR A 341 1.60 2.11 2.17
N PRO A 342 0.55 1.99 3.00
CA PRO A 342 0.69 1.40 4.32
C PRO A 342 1.21 -0.04 4.23
N SER A 343 2.14 -0.42 5.11
CA SER A 343 2.76 -1.75 5.17
C SER A 343 2.75 -2.28 6.60
N ILE A 344 2.38 -3.56 6.77
CA ILE A 344 2.29 -4.20 8.08
C ILE A 344 3.65 -4.78 8.43
N ILE A 345 4.19 -4.36 9.59
CA ILE A 345 5.46 -4.88 10.10
C ILE A 345 5.21 -5.57 11.43
N SER A 346 5.39 -6.89 11.44
CA SER A 346 5.25 -7.70 12.64
C SER A 346 6.31 -7.33 13.67
N ARG A 347 5.94 -7.42 14.94
CA ARG A 347 6.89 -7.34 16.06
C ARG A 347 7.53 -8.70 16.36
N GLY A 348 6.98 -9.81 15.86
CA GLY A 348 7.52 -11.16 15.96
C GLY A 348 8.66 -11.46 14.98
N ALA A 349 9.14 -12.70 14.94
CA ALA A 349 10.21 -13.10 14.02
C ALA A 349 9.73 -13.17 12.56
N ASP A 350 8.47 -13.52 12.35
CA ASP A 350 7.85 -13.69 11.04
C ASP A 350 7.02 -12.44 10.68
N ASN A 351 7.24 -11.85 9.50
CA ASN A 351 6.47 -10.68 9.06
C ASN A 351 5.08 -11.04 8.55
N GLU A 352 4.88 -12.28 8.09
CA GLU A 352 3.59 -12.79 7.62
C GLU A 352 2.61 -13.04 8.77
N VAL A 353 3.13 -13.16 10.00
CA VAL A 353 2.36 -13.41 11.22
C VAL A 353 2.56 -12.29 12.25
N THR A 354 1.50 -11.53 12.47
CA THR A 354 1.42 -10.51 13.52
C THR A 354 0.86 -11.06 14.84
N GLY A 355 1.14 -10.38 15.94
CA GLY A 355 0.62 -10.71 17.28
C GLY A 355 -0.34 -9.64 17.80
N LYS A 356 -0.47 -9.52 19.13
CA LYS A 356 -1.34 -8.51 19.78
C LYS A 356 -1.06 -7.08 19.31
N SER A 357 0.18 -6.78 18.96
CA SER A 357 0.56 -5.47 18.43
C SER A 357 1.50 -5.61 17.23
N PHE A 358 1.33 -4.71 16.26
CA PHE A 358 2.15 -4.62 15.07
C PHE A 358 2.27 -3.15 14.64
N TRP A 359 3.26 -2.86 13.80
CA TRP A 359 3.43 -1.52 13.24
C TRP A 359 2.74 -1.43 11.88
N VAL A 360 2.19 -0.25 11.58
CA VAL A 360 1.80 0.12 10.22
C VAL A 360 2.71 1.26 9.78
N TYR A 361 3.62 0.98 8.84
CA TYR A 361 4.50 1.95 8.22
C TYR A 361 3.80 2.58 7.02
N TYR A 362 4.05 3.86 6.73
CA TYR A 362 3.45 4.52 5.59
C TYR A 362 4.31 5.70 5.12
N GLU A 363 4.18 6.02 3.85
CA GLU A 363 4.73 7.24 3.30
C GLU A 363 3.96 8.43 3.86
N TYR A 364 4.67 9.37 4.46
CA TYR A 364 4.13 10.62 4.96
C TYR A 364 4.64 11.78 4.09
N ARG A 365 3.72 12.51 3.45
CA ARG A 365 4.08 13.70 2.68
C ARG A 365 2.99 14.76 2.63
N GLY A 366 3.41 16.01 2.46
CA GLY A 366 2.53 17.08 2.00
C GLY A 366 2.06 16.82 0.57
N GLY A 367 0.75 16.57 0.39
CA GLY A 367 0.16 16.46 -0.95
C GLY A 367 -0.06 17.85 -1.57
N PRO A 368 0.13 18.06 -2.88
CA PRO A 368 -0.10 19.37 -3.50
C PRO A 368 -1.55 19.85 -3.40
N ILE A 369 -2.49 18.93 -3.12
CA ILE A 369 -3.91 19.24 -2.89
C ILE A 369 -4.21 19.40 -1.39
N LEU A 370 -3.55 18.62 -0.53
CA LEU A 370 -3.81 18.62 0.92
C LEU A 370 -3.09 19.78 1.62
N LEU A 371 -1.87 20.08 1.18
CA LEU A 371 -0.97 21.12 1.71
C LEU A 371 -0.26 21.83 0.54
N PRO A 372 -1.00 22.61 -0.28
CA PRO A 372 -0.45 23.27 -1.47
C PRO A 372 0.74 24.19 -1.15
N GLU A 373 0.76 24.81 0.02
CA GLU A 373 1.84 25.67 0.51
C GLU A 373 3.13 24.90 0.88
N LYS A 374 3.00 23.61 1.21
CA LYS A 374 4.13 22.70 1.48
C LYS A 374 4.52 21.84 0.27
N GLY A 375 4.01 22.16 -0.92
CA GLY A 375 4.07 21.37 -2.16
C GLY A 375 5.46 21.08 -2.76
N LYS A 376 6.53 21.07 -1.97
CA LYS A 376 7.85 20.64 -2.39
C LYS A 376 8.07 19.19 -1.98
N ARG A 377 8.77 18.43 -2.82
CA ARG A 377 9.26 17.07 -2.55
C ARG A 377 10.13 16.94 -1.28
N SER A 378 10.37 18.03 -0.55
CA SER A 378 11.24 18.13 0.63
C SER A 378 10.67 17.51 1.90
N ASP A 379 9.37 17.22 1.94
CA ASP A 379 8.68 16.75 3.15
C ASP A 379 8.34 15.25 3.08
N PHE A 380 8.94 14.52 2.13
CA PHE A 380 8.72 13.09 1.95
C PHE A 380 9.46 12.29 3.03
N GLY A 381 8.73 11.60 3.90
CA GLY A 381 9.29 10.72 4.92
C GLY A 381 8.52 9.41 5.07
N TRP A 382 9.03 8.55 5.95
CA TRP A 382 8.31 7.38 6.45
C TRP A 382 7.99 7.58 7.91
N ASP A 383 6.70 7.45 8.21
CA ASP A 383 6.20 7.38 9.56
C ASP A 383 5.66 5.98 9.82
N ARG A 384 5.40 5.68 11.10
CA ARG A 384 4.67 4.49 11.51
C ARG A 384 3.77 4.78 12.70
N VAL A 385 2.76 3.94 12.88
CA VAL A 385 1.91 3.91 14.08
C VAL A 385 1.88 2.51 14.68
N LEU A 386 1.83 2.42 16.01
CA LEU A 386 1.67 1.14 16.72
C LEU A 386 0.18 0.81 16.81
N VAL A 387 -0.25 -0.29 16.21
CA VAL A 387 -1.60 -0.82 16.43
C VAL A 387 -1.53 -1.89 17.52
N THR A 388 -2.37 -1.76 18.53
CA THR A 388 -2.53 -2.75 19.61
C THR A 388 -3.98 -3.21 19.66
N LEU A 389 -4.20 -4.49 19.38
CA LEU A 389 -5.51 -5.11 19.34
C LEU A 389 -5.95 -5.53 20.74
N ASP A 390 -7.24 -5.40 21.02
CA ASP A 390 -7.87 -5.91 22.23
C ASP A 390 -8.70 -7.16 21.89
N LYS A 391 -8.70 -8.15 22.80
CA LYS A 391 -9.61 -9.29 22.74
C LYS A 391 -10.74 -9.00 23.71
N GLU A 392 -11.96 -8.98 23.21
CA GLU A 392 -13.16 -9.05 24.05
C GLU A 392 -13.20 -10.35 24.87
#